data_AF-S3D3M9-F1
#
_entry.id   AF-S3D3M9-F1
#
_cell.length_a   1.000
_cell.length_b   1.000
_cell.length_c   1.000
_cell.angle_alpha   90.00
_cell.angle_beta   90.00
_cell.angle_gamma   90.00
#
_symmetry.space_group_name_H-M   'P 1'
#
loop_
_entity.id
_entity.type
_entity.pdbx_description
1 polymer ?
#
loop_
_entity_poly.entity_id
_entity_poly.type
_entity_poly.pdbx_seq_one_letter_code
_entity_poly.pdbx_strand_id
1 'polypeptide(L)'
;MASEISGSPDSSWTIPNEKNGVHLTEAERRVYEILLGVVKGRRQTNIEKPRVLVITDLAKDYDDLAAMVVLKELHRLGVIELLGFIANLEPAKDRARFGRGALDLLGLPDMRIVQGTRGFDDTKPEKERHRVEDYEFDCAFMSSDTDPRFFSEENPKERLCGQSLLRTLLQNAKTAGQKLTLLLLSSLADIHIFSKDHEDLMQASVSNIVLQGGYYISPDGALLSLDTANNNRYDPTAAREFHALIQRLKIPSTVYTKFAAIAARLDLDVFIELAKTKNEVGMHLLKVQKLQDISFYRNASQKDPSKRFRPDLDQHHFSRTRTNWLDAHPDGEQYPEGEEVTKFTKVVVYDALAALGVSGNDVLEALNVLDLPPSARGITEPTLATEVKKRHLIVGIEGESSGIHVANMVTALTALLKGSLITSPSN
;
A
#
# COMPACT_ATOMS: atom_id res chain seq x y z
N MET A 1 -13.91 23.25 19.52
CA MET A 1 -12.65 24.00 19.35
C MET A 1 -12.10 23.67 17.97
N ALA A 2 -12.47 24.47 16.97
CA ALA A 2 -11.89 24.40 15.64
C ALA A 2 -10.80 25.48 15.60
N SER A 3 -9.53 25.08 15.76
CA SER A 3 -8.42 26.00 15.55
C SER A 3 -8.19 26.13 14.04
N GLU A 4 -8.43 27.33 13.52
CA GLU A 4 -7.98 27.75 12.20
C GLU A 4 -6.46 27.57 12.09
N ILE A 5 -6.03 26.56 11.35
CA ILE A 5 -4.64 26.46 10.89
C ILE A 5 -4.55 27.26 9.58
N SER A 6 -4.57 28.59 9.71
CA SER A 6 -4.10 29.49 8.65
C SER A 6 -2.56 29.54 8.71
N GLY A 7 -1.94 28.41 8.36
CA GLY A 7 -0.48 28.29 8.29
C GLY A 7 0.08 29.01 7.06
N SER A 8 1.01 29.94 7.29
CA SER A 8 1.96 30.45 6.28
C SER A 8 2.60 29.29 5.50
N PRO A 9 3.16 29.49 4.28
CA PRO A 9 3.76 28.40 3.51
C PRO A 9 4.74 27.61 4.38
N ASP A 10 4.37 26.36 4.66
CA ASP A 10 5.11 25.50 5.55
C ASP A 10 6.51 25.30 4.94
N SER A 11 7.54 25.79 5.62
CA SER A 11 8.94 25.76 5.17
C SER A 11 9.47 24.35 4.88
N SER A 12 8.66 23.33 5.17
CA SER A 12 8.89 21.90 4.99
C SER A 12 8.64 21.37 3.57
N TRP A 13 8.00 22.13 2.68
CA TRP A 13 7.62 21.67 1.33
C TRP A 13 8.70 21.88 0.27
N THR A 14 9.88 21.32 0.56
CA THR A 14 11.03 21.43 -0.33
C THR A 14 11.30 20.12 -1.05
N ILE A 15 11.89 20.25 -2.23
CA ILE A 15 12.48 19.12 -2.97
C ILE A 15 13.67 18.60 -2.15
N PRO A 16 13.77 17.29 -1.91
CA PRO A 16 14.93 16.69 -1.25
C PRO A 16 16.22 16.97 -2.03
N ASN A 17 17.30 17.31 -1.32
CA ASN A 17 18.61 17.56 -1.92
C ASN A 17 19.42 16.26 -2.04
N GLU A 18 20.07 15.86 -0.95
CA GLU A 18 20.93 14.68 -0.89
C GLU A 18 21.05 14.19 0.56
N LYS A 19 21.21 12.88 0.74
CA LYS A 19 21.65 12.29 2.01
C LYS A 19 22.58 11.11 1.74
N ASN A 20 23.80 11.16 2.29
CA ASN A 20 24.79 10.08 2.16
C ASN A 20 25.04 9.63 0.69
N GLY A 21 25.18 10.58 -0.25
CA GLY A 21 25.39 10.26 -1.68
C GLY A 21 24.11 9.95 -2.45
N VAL A 22 22.98 9.76 -1.77
CA VAL A 22 21.68 9.49 -2.40
C VAL A 22 21.03 10.82 -2.75
N HIS A 23 20.78 11.03 -4.03
CA HIS A 23 20.15 12.23 -4.58
C HIS A 23 19.05 11.83 -5.57
N LEU A 24 18.16 12.77 -5.86
CA LEU A 24 17.14 12.59 -6.88
C LEU A 24 17.72 12.83 -8.27
N THR A 25 17.36 11.99 -9.25
CA THR A 25 17.63 12.28 -10.67
C THR A 25 16.78 13.46 -11.15
N GLU A 26 17.07 14.00 -12.33
CA GLU A 26 16.28 15.10 -12.88
C GLU A 26 14.81 14.71 -13.12
N ALA A 27 14.58 13.48 -13.60
CA ALA A 27 13.23 12.95 -13.78
C ALA A 27 12.49 12.79 -12.44
N GLU A 28 13.19 12.32 -11.40
CA GLU A 28 12.65 12.21 -10.05
C GLU A 28 12.36 13.58 -9.43
N ARG A 29 13.22 14.59 -9.66
CA ARG A 29 12.98 15.98 -9.22
C ARG A 29 11.73 16.57 -9.86
N ARG A 30 11.53 16.32 -11.15
CA ARG A 30 10.33 16.77 -11.87
C ARG A 30 9.03 16.22 -11.28
N VAL A 31 9.05 15.02 -10.70
CA VAL A 31 7.91 14.49 -9.92
C VAL A 31 7.56 15.43 -8.76
N TYR A 32 8.55 15.90 -8.00
CA TYR A 32 8.30 16.84 -6.90
C TYR A 32 7.78 18.20 -7.39
N GLU A 33 8.31 18.71 -8.50
CA GLU A 33 7.83 19.97 -9.09
C GLU A 33 6.34 19.87 -9.47
N ILE A 34 5.95 18.74 -10.09
CA ILE A 34 4.55 18.45 -10.43
C ILE A 34 3.69 18.40 -9.16
N LEU A 35 4.11 17.64 -8.14
CA LEU A 35 3.36 17.51 -6.89
C LEU A 35 3.18 18.85 -6.17
N LEU A 36 4.24 19.64 -6.06
CA LEU A 36 4.18 20.98 -5.46
C LEU A 36 3.30 21.94 -6.27
N GLY A 37 3.30 21.80 -7.60
CA GLY A 37 2.39 22.50 -8.51
C GLY A 37 0.93 22.17 -8.21
N VAL A 38 0.58 20.88 -8.08
CA VAL A 38 -0.77 20.43 -7.72
C VAL A 38 -1.19 20.94 -6.36
N VAL A 39 -0.33 20.82 -5.34
CA VAL A 39 -0.63 21.29 -3.98
C VAL A 39 -0.85 22.81 -3.95
N LYS A 40 -0.04 23.59 -4.69
CA LYS A 40 -0.25 25.03 -4.87
C LYS A 40 -1.58 25.31 -5.55
N GLY A 41 -1.91 24.56 -6.62
CA GLY A 41 -3.19 24.66 -7.33
C GLY A 41 -4.38 24.43 -6.39
N ARG A 42 -4.37 23.34 -5.62
CA ARG A 42 -5.42 23.01 -4.63
C ARG A 42 -5.66 24.14 -3.63
N ARG A 43 -4.59 24.74 -3.11
CA ARG A 43 -4.69 25.89 -2.19
C ARG A 43 -5.34 27.11 -2.86
N GLN A 44 -5.00 27.38 -4.11
CA GLN A 44 -5.55 28.52 -4.86
C GLN A 44 -7.03 28.32 -5.21
N THR A 45 -7.47 27.08 -5.42
CA THR A 45 -8.85 26.73 -5.77
C THR A 45 -9.68 26.23 -4.59
N ASN A 46 -9.13 26.24 -3.38
CA ASN A 46 -9.74 25.71 -2.16
C ASN A 46 -10.24 24.25 -2.30
N ILE A 47 -9.51 23.43 -3.06
CA ILE A 47 -9.73 21.99 -3.15
C ILE A 47 -9.05 21.34 -1.96
N GLU A 48 -9.80 20.60 -1.15
CA GLU A 48 -9.24 19.85 -0.02
C GLU A 48 -8.36 18.70 -0.51
N LYS A 49 -7.24 18.49 0.19
CA LYS A 49 -6.40 17.31 -0.02
C LYS A 49 -7.08 16.04 0.53
N PRO A 50 -6.84 14.87 -0.06
CA PRO A 50 -7.33 13.61 0.49
C PRO A 50 -6.87 13.38 1.94
N ARG A 51 -7.79 12.96 2.81
CA ARG A 51 -7.53 12.58 4.19
C ARG A 51 -7.57 11.06 4.32
N VAL A 52 -6.44 10.44 4.61
CA VAL A 52 -6.20 9.01 4.38
C VAL A 52 -6.06 8.26 5.71
N LEU A 53 -6.87 7.20 5.88
CA LEU A 53 -6.70 6.20 6.93
C LEU A 53 -6.28 4.87 6.27
N VAL A 54 -5.27 4.21 6.83
CA VAL A 54 -4.65 3.03 6.23
C VAL A 54 -4.94 1.78 7.07
N ILE A 55 -5.29 0.67 6.41
CA ILE A 55 -5.33 -0.68 6.98
C ILE A 55 -4.29 -1.52 6.25
N THR A 56 -3.40 -2.17 7.00
CA THR A 56 -2.13 -2.74 6.49
C THR A 56 -1.70 -3.94 7.33
N ASP A 57 -0.87 -4.83 6.78
CA ASP A 57 -0.29 -5.99 7.46
C ASP A 57 1.24 -5.94 7.49
N LEU A 58 1.77 -4.75 7.82
CA LEU A 58 3.19 -4.43 8.04
C LEU A 58 4.04 -5.59 8.56
N ALA A 59 5.28 -5.61 8.07
CA ALA A 59 6.29 -6.62 8.38
C ALA A 59 6.03 -8.00 7.77
N LYS A 60 4.87 -8.26 7.14
CA LYS A 60 4.64 -9.51 6.42
C LYS A 60 5.68 -9.72 5.32
N ASP A 61 5.98 -8.63 4.64
CA ASP A 61 7.05 -8.50 3.66
C ASP A 61 7.49 -7.04 3.60
N TYR A 62 8.22 -6.66 2.55
CA TYR A 62 8.72 -5.28 2.39
C TYR A 62 7.65 -4.32 1.82
N ASP A 63 6.49 -4.81 1.39
CA ASP A 63 5.55 -4.11 0.52
C ASP A 63 4.81 -2.99 1.25
N ASP A 64 4.17 -3.31 2.39
CA ASP A 64 3.50 -2.34 3.24
C ASP A 64 4.44 -1.27 3.80
N LEU A 65 5.70 -1.66 4.09
CA LEU A 65 6.70 -0.71 4.58
C LEU A 65 7.11 0.26 3.46
N ALA A 66 7.27 -0.22 2.22
CA ALA A 66 7.51 0.64 1.07
C ALA A 66 6.31 1.60 0.83
N ALA A 67 5.08 1.11 0.98
CA ALA A 67 3.89 1.94 0.92
C ALA A 67 3.86 3.01 2.02
N MET A 68 4.22 2.67 3.26
CA MET A 68 4.34 3.63 4.37
C MET A 68 5.38 4.73 4.07
N VAL A 69 6.51 4.37 3.46
CA VAL A 69 7.55 5.33 3.05
C VAL A 69 7.01 6.31 1.99
N VAL A 70 6.23 5.82 1.00
CA VAL A 70 5.56 6.67 0.00
C VAL A 70 4.51 7.58 0.65
N LEU A 71 3.66 7.04 1.52
CA LEU A 71 2.61 7.80 2.20
C LEU A 71 3.17 8.91 3.08
N LYS A 72 4.27 8.64 3.82
CA LYS A 72 4.96 9.65 4.61
C LYS A 72 5.40 10.83 3.75
N GLU A 73 5.90 10.57 2.54
CA GLU A 73 6.39 11.64 1.68
C GLU A 73 5.27 12.44 1.05
N LEU A 74 4.19 11.78 0.60
CA LEU A 74 2.97 12.46 0.15
C LEU A 74 2.37 13.33 1.27
N HIS A 75 2.42 12.85 2.52
CA HIS A 75 1.97 13.61 3.68
C HIS A 75 2.85 14.83 3.94
N ARG A 76 4.19 14.67 3.93
CA ARG A 76 5.17 15.75 4.12
C ARG A 76 4.98 16.88 3.10
N LEU A 77 4.72 16.52 1.84
CA LEU A 77 4.50 17.47 0.74
C LEU A 77 3.11 18.14 0.79
N GLY A 78 2.22 17.74 1.70
CA GLY A 78 0.85 18.23 1.76
C GLY A 78 -0.06 17.72 0.64
N VAL A 79 0.39 16.69 -0.10
CA VAL A 79 -0.41 16.03 -1.15
C VAL A 79 -1.58 15.26 -0.52
N ILE A 80 -1.35 14.67 0.67
CA ILE A 80 -2.39 14.04 1.48
C ILE A 80 -2.29 14.48 2.94
N GLU A 81 -3.35 14.24 3.71
CA GLU A 81 -3.32 14.24 5.18
C GLU A 81 -3.42 12.79 5.66
N LEU A 82 -2.37 12.28 6.26
CA LEU A 82 -2.39 10.93 6.83
C LEU A 82 -3.00 11.02 8.24
N LEU A 83 -3.98 10.16 8.54
CA LEU A 83 -4.73 10.20 9.80
C LEU A 83 -4.29 9.10 10.78
N GLY A 84 -3.71 8.03 10.26
CA GLY A 84 -3.20 6.91 11.05
C GLY A 84 -3.23 5.58 10.31
N PHE A 85 -2.86 4.54 11.05
CA PHE A 85 -2.74 3.17 10.56
C PHE A 85 -3.46 2.18 11.48
N ILE A 86 -4.02 1.13 10.88
CA ILE A 86 -4.56 -0.03 11.57
C ILE A 86 -3.77 -1.24 11.05
N ALA A 87 -2.94 -1.82 11.92
CA ALA A 87 -2.12 -2.97 11.57
C ALA A 87 -2.86 -4.26 11.92
N ASN A 88 -3.32 -5.01 10.91
CA ASN A 88 -4.02 -6.28 11.08
C ASN A 88 -3.18 -7.45 10.55
N LEU A 89 -3.77 -8.65 10.47
CA LEU A 89 -3.12 -9.93 10.21
C LEU A 89 -2.30 -10.43 11.41
N GLU A 90 -2.50 -11.69 11.82
CA GLU A 90 -1.75 -12.26 12.94
C GLU A 90 -0.23 -12.29 12.68
N PRO A 91 0.62 -11.89 13.65
CA PRO A 91 0.31 -11.28 14.95
C PRO A 91 0.13 -9.75 14.85
N ALA A 92 -1.13 -9.28 14.79
CA ALA A 92 -1.46 -7.87 14.53
C ALA A 92 -0.85 -6.88 15.52
N LYS A 93 -0.66 -7.33 16.77
CA LYS A 93 0.01 -6.58 17.83
C LYS A 93 1.46 -6.25 17.49
N ASP A 94 2.23 -7.23 17.02
CA ASP A 94 3.64 -7.01 16.69
C ASP A 94 3.78 -6.21 15.40
N ARG A 95 2.84 -6.34 14.46
CA ARG A 95 2.76 -5.46 13.27
C ARG A 95 2.53 -4.00 13.63
N ALA A 96 1.66 -3.72 14.61
CA ALA A 96 1.47 -2.36 15.13
C ALA A 96 2.75 -1.81 15.79
N ARG A 97 3.48 -2.66 16.53
CA ARG A 97 4.77 -2.31 17.17
C ARG A 97 5.86 -2.05 16.14
N PHE A 98 5.95 -2.87 15.10
CA PHE A 98 6.84 -2.69 13.98
C PHE A 98 6.57 -1.36 13.28
N GLY A 99 5.31 -1.11 12.92
CA GLY A 99 4.91 0.13 12.28
C GLY A 99 5.14 1.37 13.14
N ARG A 100 4.93 1.27 14.46
CA ARG A 100 5.23 2.38 15.38
C ARG A 100 6.71 2.76 15.35
N GLY A 101 7.59 1.76 15.39
CA GLY A 101 9.03 1.94 15.23
C GLY A 101 9.42 2.57 13.90
N ALA A 102 8.86 2.06 12.80
CA ALA A 102 9.09 2.60 11.47
C ALA A 102 8.63 4.06 11.35
N LEU A 103 7.45 4.41 11.88
CA LEU A 103 6.95 5.79 11.88
C LEU A 103 7.86 6.75 12.66
N ASP A 104 8.45 6.30 13.77
CA ASP A 104 9.41 7.11 14.53
C ASP A 104 10.67 7.40 13.69
N LEU A 105 11.21 6.38 13.02
CA LEU A 105 12.35 6.51 12.10
C LEU A 105 12.05 7.35 10.84
N LEU A 106 10.78 7.45 10.45
CA LEU A 106 10.31 8.27 9.33
C LEU A 106 9.97 9.71 9.75
N GLY A 107 10.18 10.08 11.02
CA GLY A 107 9.90 11.42 11.53
C GLY A 107 8.41 11.71 11.71
N LEU A 108 7.60 10.69 11.99
CA LEU A 108 6.16 10.78 12.23
C LEU A 108 5.80 10.34 13.67
N PRO A 109 6.40 10.91 14.73
CA PRO A 109 6.22 10.43 16.11
C PRO A 109 4.75 10.50 16.57
N ASP A 110 4.00 11.49 16.10
CA ASP A 110 2.60 11.73 16.48
C ASP A 110 1.60 10.92 15.65
N MET A 111 2.05 10.27 14.57
CA MET A 111 1.16 9.51 13.69
C MET A 111 0.62 8.26 14.38
N ARG A 112 -0.68 8.18 14.53
CA ARG A 112 -1.29 7.07 15.28
C ARG A 112 -1.21 5.76 14.48
N ILE A 113 -0.84 4.69 15.17
CA ILE A 113 -0.95 3.31 14.66
C ILE A 113 -1.52 2.43 15.77
N VAL A 114 -2.53 1.63 15.43
CA VAL A 114 -3.23 0.77 16.40
C VAL A 114 -3.28 -0.66 15.89
N GLN A 115 -3.47 -1.59 16.84
CA GLN A 115 -3.69 -3.00 16.53
C GLN A 115 -5.09 -3.19 15.92
N GLY A 116 -5.15 -3.85 14.76
CA GLY A 116 -6.37 -4.35 14.13
C GLY A 116 -6.70 -5.80 14.51
N THR A 117 -7.55 -6.42 13.70
CA THR A 117 -7.95 -7.83 13.89
C THR A 117 -6.85 -8.81 13.48
N ARG A 118 -7.07 -10.11 13.73
CA ARG A 118 -6.20 -11.19 13.24
C ARG A 118 -6.24 -11.35 11.72
N GLY A 119 -7.16 -10.67 11.03
CA GLY A 119 -7.20 -10.58 9.58
C GLY A 119 -7.76 -11.82 8.86
N PHE A 120 -8.20 -12.87 9.53
CA PHE A 120 -8.74 -14.06 8.88
C PHE A 120 -10.04 -14.54 9.51
N ASP A 121 -10.76 -15.35 8.74
CA ASP A 121 -11.93 -16.08 9.20
C ASP A 121 -11.53 -17.13 10.27
N ASP A 122 -12.05 -16.98 11.48
CA ASP A 122 -11.74 -17.85 12.63
C ASP A 122 -12.18 -19.32 12.40
N THR A 123 -13.05 -19.57 11.43
CA THR A 123 -13.45 -20.94 11.04
C THR A 123 -12.36 -21.68 10.26
N LYS A 124 -11.31 -20.99 9.79
CA LYS A 124 -10.22 -21.62 9.04
C LYS A 124 -9.36 -22.54 9.91
N PRO A 125 -8.98 -23.72 9.40
CA PRO A 125 -7.99 -24.58 10.04
C PRO A 125 -6.70 -23.83 10.34
N GLU A 126 -6.07 -24.11 11.48
CA GLU A 126 -4.82 -23.45 11.90
C GLU A 126 -3.70 -23.55 10.85
N LYS A 127 -3.62 -24.69 10.15
CA LYS A 127 -2.65 -24.91 9.06
C LYS A 127 -2.81 -23.97 7.86
N GLU A 128 -3.97 -23.32 7.72
CA GLU A 128 -4.28 -22.36 6.65
C GLU A 128 -4.17 -20.90 7.13
N ARG A 129 -3.83 -20.69 8.42
CA ARG A 129 -3.53 -19.37 8.97
C ARG A 129 -2.12 -18.93 8.58
N HIS A 130 -1.89 -17.62 8.64
CA HIS A 130 -0.59 -17.04 8.38
C HIS A 130 0.45 -17.58 9.37
N ARG A 131 1.59 -18.04 8.85
CA ARG A 131 2.73 -18.44 9.66
C ARG A 131 3.76 -17.32 9.59
N VAL A 132 4.23 -16.89 10.76
CA VAL A 132 5.27 -15.87 10.83
C VAL A 132 6.56 -16.43 10.26
N GLU A 133 7.07 -15.77 9.22
CA GLU A 133 8.36 -16.09 8.63
C GLU A 133 9.50 -15.41 9.43
N ASP A 134 10.69 -16.01 9.40
CA ASP A 134 11.85 -15.55 10.19
C ASP A 134 12.27 -14.09 9.90
N TYR A 135 11.94 -13.59 8.71
CA TYR A 135 12.30 -12.25 8.28
C TYR A 135 11.30 -11.16 8.69
N GLU A 136 10.08 -11.50 9.15
CA GLU A 136 9.00 -10.52 9.33
C GLU A 136 9.33 -9.46 10.39
N PHE A 137 9.87 -9.91 11.54
CA PHE A 137 10.12 -9.03 12.69
C PHE A 137 11.60 -8.90 13.05
N ASP A 138 12.51 -9.34 12.17
CA ASP A 138 13.96 -9.27 12.37
C ASP A 138 14.50 -7.84 12.12
N CYS A 139 14.17 -6.94 13.07
CA CYS A 139 14.53 -5.53 13.08
C CYS A 139 14.88 -5.02 14.49
N ALA A 140 15.65 -3.92 14.57
CA ALA A 140 16.07 -3.33 15.84
C ALA A 140 15.14 -2.20 16.34
N PHE A 141 14.25 -1.69 15.48
CA PHE A 141 13.44 -0.50 15.75
C PHE A 141 12.02 -0.78 16.25
N MET A 142 11.65 -2.05 16.43
CA MET A 142 10.29 -2.38 16.86
C MET A 142 9.98 -1.75 18.23
N SER A 143 8.83 -1.07 18.34
CA SER A 143 8.47 -0.41 19.59
C SER A 143 8.22 -1.41 20.73
N SER A 144 8.40 -0.95 21.98
CA SER A 144 8.04 -1.72 23.17
C SER A 144 6.54 -2.02 23.16
N ASP A 145 6.15 -3.19 23.69
CA ASP A 145 4.75 -3.52 23.88
C ASP A 145 4.05 -2.58 24.90
N THR A 146 4.84 -1.98 25.78
CA THR A 146 4.39 -1.03 26.81
C THR A 146 4.45 0.42 26.36
N ASP A 147 4.68 0.69 25.07
CA ASP A 147 4.65 2.06 24.55
C ASP A 147 3.29 2.71 24.86
N PRO A 148 3.27 3.85 25.59
CA PRO A 148 2.05 4.49 26.04
C PRO A 148 1.13 4.90 24.89
N ARG A 149 1.67 5.08 23.66
CA ARG A 149 0.89 5.45 22.47
C ARG A 149 -0.06 4.33 22.00
N PHE A 150 0.08 3.11 22.51
CA PHE A 150 -0.87 2.03 22.26
C PHE A 150 -2.07 2.03 23.19
N PHE A 151 -2.12 2.93 24.18
CA PHE A 151 -3.16 2.96 25.20
C PHE A 151 -3.98 4.24 25.13
N SER A 152 -5.22 4.17 25.62
CA SER A 152 -6.09 5.33 25.71
C SER A 152 -5.56 6.34 26.73
N GLU A 153 -5.58 7.63 26.37
CA GLU A 153 -5.25 8.72 27.30
C GLU A 153 -6.25 8.79 28.47
N GLU A 154 -7.53 8.49 28.19
CA GLU A 154 -8.61 8.50 29.19
C GLU A 154 -8.52 7.28 30.12
N ASN A 155 -8.04 6.15 29.60
CA ASN A 155 -7.89 4.90 30.33
C ASN A 155 -6.59 4.18 29.94
N PRO A 156 -5.46 4.44 30.64
CA PRO A 156 -4.16 3.87 30.32
C PRO A 156 -4.07 2.33 30.43
N LYS A 157 -5.11 1.66 30.93
CA LYS A 157 -5.20 0.19 30.94
C LYS A 157 -5.85 -0.38 29.67
N GLU A 158 -6.50 0.46 28.88
CA GLU A 158 -7.21 0.08 27.67
C GLU A 158 -6.33 0.32 26.45
N ARG A 159 -6.05 -0.74 25.69
CA ARG A 159 -5.33 -0.62 24.42
C ARG A 159 -6.25 -0.07 23.36
N LEU A 160 -5.74 0.89 22.59
CA LEU A 160 -6.40 1.37 21.39
C LEU A 160 -6.50 0.24 20.36
N CYS A 161 -7.64 0.13 19.70
CA CYS A 161 -7.90 -0.88 18.66
C CYS A 161 -8.40 -0.24 17.36
N GLY A 162 -8.25 -0.95 16.24
CA GLY A 162 -8.66 -0.50 14.91
C GLY A 162 -10.11 -0.03 14.84
N GLN A 163 -11.03 -0.76 15.47
CA GLN A 163 -12.46 -0.41 15.51
C GLN A 163 -12.72 0.94 16.19
N SER A 164 -12.05 1.20 17.32
CA SER A 164 -12.15 2.48 18.02
C SER A 164 -11.62 3.65 17.19
N LEU A 165 -10.48 3.45 16.50
CA LEU A 165 -9.89 4.48 15.64
C LEU A 165 -10.79 4.80 14.44
N LEU A 166 -11.32 3.77 13.77
CA LEU A 166 -12.30 3.93 12.68
C LEU A 166 -13.51 4.74 13.13
N ARG A 167 -14.11 4.35 14.26
CA ARG A 167 -15.28 5.03 14.82
C ARG A 167 -15.00 6.49 15.09
N THR A 168 -13.91 6.80 15.80
CA THR A 168 -13.55 8.17 16.16
C THR A 168 -13.30 9.03 14.92
N LEU A 169 -12.50 8.54 13.96
CA LEU A 169 -12.17 9.32 12.77
C LEU A 169 -13.39 9.56 11.86
N LEU A 170 -14.20 8.53 11.61
CA LEU A 170 -15.38 8.68 10.76
C LEU A 170 -16.48 9.49 11.44
N GLN A 171 -16.66 9.36 12.75
CA GLN A 171 -17.60 10.21 13.49
C GLN A 171 -17.16 11.68 13.48
N ASN A 172 -15.86 11.95 13.64
CA ASN A 172 -15.33 13.31 13.55
C ASN A 172 -15.51 13.89 12.16
N ALA A 173 -15.24 13.09 11.11
CA ALA A 173 -15.46 13.49 9.72
C ALA A 173 -16.94 13.82 9.46
N LYS A 174 -17.87 12.96 9.89
CA LYS A 174 -19.32 13.22 9.82
C LYS A 174 -19.70 14.54 10.50
N THR A 175 -19.23 14.77 11.72
CA THR A 175 -19.53 15.99 12.49
C THR A 175 -18.96 17.24 11.80
N ALA A 176 -17.78 17.14 11.18
CA ALA A 176 -17.14 18.23 10.46
C ALA A 176 -17.65 18.43 9.02
N GLY A 177 -18.56 17.58 8.53
CA GLY A 177 -18.98 17.59 7.12
C GLY A 177 -17.87 17.19 6.14
N GLN A 178 -16.83 16.51 6.63
CA GLN A 178 -15.67 16.08 5.85
C GLN A 178 -15.79 14.60 5.48
N LYS A 179 -14.97 14.16 4.51
CA LYS A 179 -14.88 12.76 4.12
C LYS A 179 -13.45 12.26 4.11
N LEU A 180 -13.30 10.96 4.34
CA LEU A 180 -12.03 10.24 4.37
C LEU A 180 -11.88 9.37 3.13
N THR A 181 -10.63 9.11 2.75
CA THR A 181 -10.24 8.04 1.84
C THR A 181 -9.69 6.90 2.68
N LEU A 182 -10.19 5.69 2.44
CA LEU A 182 -9.68 4.49 3.09
C LEU A 182 -8.69 3.79 2.16
N LEU A 183 -7.47 3.55 2.63
CA LEU A 183 -6.46 2.76 1.92
C LEU A 183 -6.37 1.37 2.54
N LEU A 184 -6.67 0.35 1.76
CA LEU A 184 -6.78 -1.05 2.21
C LEU A 184 -5.69 -1.88 1.54
N LEU A 185 -4.61 -2.14 2.28
CA LEU A 185 -3.41 -2.85 1.81
C LEU A 185 -3.35 -4.30 2.29
N SER A 186 -4.28 -4.70 3.16
CA SER A 186 -4.28 -6.01 3.80
C SER A 186 -5.68 -6.61 3.84
N SER A 187 -5.89 -7.64 4.68
CA SER A 187 -7.21 -8.24 4.90
C SER A 187 -8.30 -7.20 5.17
N LEU A 188 -9.49 -7.45 4.60
CA LEU A 188 -10.67 -6.61 4.73
C LEU A 188 -11.47 -6.85 6.03
N ALA A 189 -10.99 -7.71 6.94
CA ALA A 189 -11.71 -8.09 8.16
C ALA A 189 -12.06 -6.87 9.05
N ASP A 190 -11.10 -5.97 9.31
CA ASP A 190 -11.34 -4.80 10.17
C ASP A 190 -12.42 -3.88 9.62
N ILE A 191 -12.35 -3.54 8.32
CA ILE A 191 -13.32 -2.64 7.71
C ILE A 191 -14.68 -3.32 7.50
N HIS A 192 -14.69 -4.62 7.23
CA HIS A 192 -15.92 -5.41 7.15
C HIS A 192 -16.66 -5.40 8.48
N ILE A 193 -15.99 -5.79 9.58
CA ILE A 193 -16.56 -5.77 10.94
C ILE A 193 -17.13 -4.39 11.25
N PHE A 194 -16.34 -3.34 11.01
CA PHE A 194 -16.77 -1.97 11.25
C PHE A 194 -18.02 -1.61 10.45
N SER A 195 -18.01 -1.91 9.16
CA SER A 195 -19.06 -1.49 8.24
C SER A 195 -20.42 -2.17 8.48
N LYS A 196 -20.43 -3.34 9.12
CA LYS A 196 -21.67 -4.05 9.50
C LYS A 196 -22.47 -3.29 10.55
N ASP A 197 -21.76 -2.69 11.51
CA ASP A 197 -22.40 -1.99 12.64
C ASP A 197 -22.51 -0.47 12.42
N HIS A 198 -21.77 0.07 11.44
CA HIS A 198 -21.62 1.51 11.21
C HIS A 198 -21.78 1.92 9.74
N GLU A 199 -22.75 1.32 9.05
CA GLU A 199 -23.07 1.65 7.66
C GLU A 199 -23.35 3.15 7.45
N ASP A 200 -24.01 3.79 8.42
CA ASP A 200 -24.32 5.22 8.37
C ASP A 200 -23.05 6.08 8.38
N LEU A 201 -22.03 5.70 9.14
CA LEU A 201 -20.73 6.38 9.16
C LEU A 201 -19.98 6.16 7.85
N MET A 202 -20.03 4.95 7.29
CA MET A 202 -19.42 4.64 5.99
C MET A 202 -20.02 5.53 4.90
N GLN A 203 -21.35 5.59 4.81
CA GLN A 203 -22.03 6.39 3.80
C GLN A 203 -21.80 7.90 3.97
N ALA A 204 -21.83 8.39 5.21
CA ALA A 204 -21.68 9.82 5.48
C ALA A 204 -20.24 10.32 5.31
N SER A 205 -19.25 9.48 5.64
CA SER A 205 -17.90 9.95 5.95
C SER A 205 -16.81 9.36 5.06
N VAL A 206 -17.13 8.40 4.18
CA VAL A 206 -16.17 7.87 3.21
C VAL A 206 -16.41 8.49 1.84
N SER A 207 -15.34 9.00 1.24
CA SER A 207 -15.33 9.59 -0.11
C SER A 207 -14.85 8.61 -1.17
N ASN A 208 -13.87 7.78 -0.82
CA ASN A 208 -13.24 6.85 -1.74
C ASN A 208 -12.58 5.70 -0.97
N ILE A 209 -12.42 4.57 -1.65
CA ILE A 209 -11.69 3.41 -1.16
C ILE A 209 -10.62 3.04 -2.19
N VAL A 210 -9.36 3.00 -1.78
CA VAL A 210 -8.27 2.51 -2.62
C VAL A 210 -7.76 1.21 -2.04
N LEU A 211 -7.60 0.19 -2.87
CA LEU A 211 -7.20 -1.15 -2.42
C LEU A 211 -6.00 -1.64 -3.20
N GLN A 212 -5.07 -2.31 -2.52
CA GLN A 212 -4.30 -3.36 -3.16
C GLN A 212 -5.13 -4.63 -3.05
N GLY A 213 -5.46 -5.25 -4.18
CA GLY A 213 -6.27 -6.47 -4.16
C GLY A 213 -6.82 -6.85 -5.52
N GLY A 214 -8.06 -7.32 -5.54
CA GLY A 214 -8.73 -7.68 -6.78
C GLY A 214 -10.25 -7.81 -6.64
N TYR A 215 -10.96 -7.20 -7.58
CA TYR A 215 -12.37 -7.47 -7.82
C TYR A 215 -12.63 -7.43 -9.32
N TYR A 216 -13.78 -7.92 -9.74
CA TYR A 216 -14.29 -7.74 -11.09
C TYR A 216 -15.75 -7.28 -11.03
N ILE A 217 -16.20 -6.70 -12.14
CA ILE A 217 -17.59 -6.30 -12.32
C ILE A 217 -18.22 -7.29 -13.28
N SER A 218 -19.20 -8.05 -12.82
CA SER A 218 -19.91 -9.02 -13.64
C SER A 218 -20.76 -8.33 -14.73
N PRO A 219 -21.22 -9.06 -15.76
CA PRO A 219 -22.04 -8.48 -16.83
C PRO A 219 -23.35 -7.84 -16.36
N ASP A 220 -23.95 -8.36 -15.28
CA ASP A 220 -25.12 -7.78 -14.60
C ASP A 220 -24.76 -6.61 -13.66
N GLY A 221 -23.48 -6.26 -13.57
CA GLY A 221 -23.00 -5.11 -12.82
C GLY A 221 -22.73 -5.37 -11.35
N ALA A 222 -22.69 -6.61 -10.86
CA ALA A 222 -22.29 -6.90 -9.49
C ALA A 222 -20.78 -6.73 -9.30
N LEU A 223 -20.37 -6.11 -8.20
CA LEU A 223 -18.99 -5.97 -7.77
C LEU A 223 -18.59 -7.20 -6.94
N LEU A 224 -17.72 -8.04 -7.50
CA LEU A 224 -17.37 -9.34 -6.92
C LEU A 224 -15.87 -9.40 -6.60
N SER A 225 -15.54 -9.76 -5.36
CA SER A 225 -14.15 -9.97 -4.94
C SER A 225 -13.50 -11.11 -5.72
N LEU A 226 -12.21 -10.97 -6.03
CA LEU A 226 -11.42 -12.06 -6.61
C LEU A 226 -10.77 -12.88 -5.50
N ASP A 227 -11.18 -14.14 -5.37
CA ASP A 227 -10.61 -15.10 -4.40
C ASP A 227 -9.15 -15.47 -4.71
N THR A 228 -8.61 -15.05 -5.86
CA THR A 228 -7.19 -15.23 -6.21
C THR A 228 -6.30 -14.09 -5.72
N ALA A 229 -6.87 -12.97 -5.26
CA ALA A 229 -6.11 -11.87 -4.67
C ALA A 229 -5.80 -12.15 -3.20
N ASN A 230 -4.54 -12.02 -2.78
CA ASN A 230 -4.09 -12.42 -1.44
C ASN A 230 -4.88 -11.76 -0.31
N ASN A 231 -5.13 -10.46 -0.38
CA ASN A 231 -5.86 -9.72 0.65
C ASN A 231 -7.31 -10.19 0.83
N ASN A 232 -7.97 -10.60 -0.24
CA ASN A 232 -9.30 -11.21 -0.16
C ASN A 232 -9.23 -12.64 0.40
N ARG A 233 -8.14 -13.37 0.15
CA ARG A 233 -8.00 -14.77 0.58
C ARG A 233 -7.93 -14.92 2.08
N TYR A 234 -7.46 -13.93 2.84
CA TYR A 234 -7.39 -14.04 4.29
C TYR A 234 -8.77 -14.21 4.92
N ASP A 235 -9.75 -13.45 4.47
CA ASP A 235 -11.15 -13.59 4.84
C ASP A 235 -12.07 -13.38 3.61
N PRO A 236 -12.36 -14.47 2.87
CA PRO A 236 -13.18 -14.38 1.66
C PRO A 236 -14.61 -13.92 1.95
N THR A 237 -15.13 -14.18 3.15
CA THR A 237 -16.47 -13.74 3.55
C THR A 237 -16.50 -12.23 3.75
N ALA A 238 -15.55 -11.71 4.55
CA ALA A 238 -15.39 -10.27 4.72
C ALA A 238 -15.17 -9.57 3.38
N ALA A 239 -14.34 -10.13 2.51
CA ALA A 239 -14.10 -9.57 1.19
C ALA A 239 -15.39 -9.49 0.35
N ARG A 240 -16.12 -10.59 0.18
CA ARG A 240 -17.38 -10.60 -0.60
C ARG A 240 -18.40 -9.61 -0.06
N GLU A 241 -18.64 -9.64 1.25
CA GLU A 241 -19.64 -8.79 1.90
C GLU A 241 -19.26 -7.31 1.84
N PHE A 242 -17.98 -6.97 2.02
CA PHE A 242 -17.52 -5.59 1.94
C PHE A 242 -17.63 -5.02 0.52
N HIS A 243 -17.27 -5.78 -0.52
CA HIS A 243 -17.44 -5.34 -1.91
C HIS A 243 -18.92 -5.10 -2.26
N ALA A 244 -19.81 -6.01 -1.85
CA ALA A 244 -21.25 -5.82 -2.01
C ALA A 244 -21.76 -4.57 -1.28
N LEU A 245 -21.25 -4.30 -0.07
CA LEU A 245 -21.61 -3.13 0.73
C LEU A 245 -21.19 -1.82 0.04
N ILE A 246 -19.94 -1.69 -0.41
CA ILE A 246 -19.46 -0.43 -1.02
C ILE A 246 -20.21 -0.12 -2.32
N GLN A 247 -20.56 -1.16 -3.10
CA GLN A 247 -21.39 -0.99 -4.29
C GLN A 247 -22.79 -0.49 -3.92
N ARG A 248 -23.43 -1.11 -2.92
CA ARG A 248 -24.77 -0.74 -2.44
C ARG A 248 -24.80 0.69 -1.89
N LEU A 249 -23.77 1.09 -1.15
CA LEU A 249 -23.60 2.45 -0.63
C LEU A 249 -23.14 3.46 -1.68
N LYS A 250 -22.80 3.00 -2.89
CA LYS A 250 -22.30 3.83 -3.99
C LYS A 250 -21.00 4.56 -3.61
N ILE A 251 -20.18 3.96 -2.75
CA ILE A 251 -18.86 4.49 -2.39
C ILE A 251 -17.91 4.16 -3.54
N PRO A 252 -17.28 5.17 -4.18
CA PRO A 252 -16.29 4.93 -5.23
C PRO A 252 -15.13 4.09 -4.72
N SER A 253 -14.55 3.28 -5.61
CA SER A 253 -13.34 2.55 -5.28
C SER A 253 -12.37 2.44 -6.45
N THR A 254 -11.09 2.27 -6.13
CA THR A 254 -10.04 1.94 -7.10
C THR A 254 -9.22 0.77 -6.57
N VAL A 255 -9.13 -0.30 -7.33
CA VAL A 255 -8.27 -1.44 -7.01
C VAL A 255 -7.03 -1.45 -7.89
N TYR A 256 -5.86 -1.57 -7.26
CA TYR A 256 -4.59 -1.86 -7.91
C TYR A 256 -4.33 -3.35 -7.79
N THR A 257 -4.27 -4.04 -8.93
CA THR A 257 -4.06 -5.48 -8.96
C THR A 257 -2.58 -5.82 -9.07
N LYS A 258 -2.26 -7.10 -8.87
CA LYS A 258 -0.91 -7.64 -9.09
C LYS A 258 -0.34 -7.35 -10.48
N PHE A 259 -1.19 -7.20 -11.50
CA PHE A 259 -0.73 -7.00 -12.88
C PHE A 259 -0.16 -5.59 -13.09
N ALA A 260 -0.75 -4.57 -12.47
CA ALA A 260 -0.21 -3.22 -12.47
C ALA A 260 1.16 -3.19 -11.77
N ALA A 261 1.26 -3.82 -10.60
CA ALA A 261 2.49 -3.85 -9.81
C ALA A 261 3.63 -4.60 -10.52
N ILE A 262 3.35 -5.78 -11.10
CA ILE A 262 4.36 -6.55 -11.86
C ILE A 262 4.87 -5.73 -13.06
N ALA A 263 4.00 -4.95 -13.72
CA ALA A 263 4.40 -4.07 -14.81
C ALA A 263 5.30 -2.92 -14.33
N ALA A 264 5.05 -2.36 -13.15
CA ALA A 264 5.84 -1.28 -12.52
C ALA A 264 6.93 -1.77 -11.55
N ARG A 265 7.49 -2.95 -11.77
CA ARG A 265 8.62 -3.46 -10.98
C ARG A 265 9.80 -2.49 -11.01
N LEU A 266 10.41 -2.28 -9.86
CA LEU A 266 11.59 -1.44 -9.66
C LEU A 266 12.86 -2.29 -9.77
N ASP A 267 13.96 -1.66 -10.16
CA ASP A 267 15.28 -2.27 -10.07
C ASP A 267 15.73 -2.36 -8.60
N LEU A 268 16.49 -3.40 -8.27
CA LEU A 268 17.05 -3.61 -6.93
C LEU A 268 17.89 -2.41 -6.46
N ASP A 269 18.50 -1.70 -7.39
CA ASP A 269 19.30 -0.50 -7.11
C ASP A 269 18.53 0.55 -6.32
N VAL A 270 17.21 0.64 -6.49
CA VAL A 270 16.38 1.54 -5.68
C VAL A 270 16.53 1.19 -4.19
N PHE A 271 16.36 -0.08 -3.80
CA PHE A 271 16.49 -0.49 -2.39
C PHE A 271 17.93 -0.39 -1.89
N ILE A 272 18.92 -0.59 -2.77
CA ILE A 272 20.33 -0.34 -2.44
C ILE A 272 20.56 1.14 -2.12
N GLU A 273 19.99 2.05 -2.91
CA GLU A 273 20.04 3.49 -2.65
C GLU A 273 19.31 3.86 -1.35
N LEU A 274 18.13 3.29 -1.10
CA LEU A 274 17.43 3.49 0.17
C LEU A 274 18.31 3.10 1.38
N ALA A 275 19.00 1.96 1.31
CA ALA A 275 19.91 1.53 2.36
C ALA A 275 21.14 2.45 2.51
N LYS A 276 21.66 3.04 1.42
CA LYS A 276 22.78 4.00 1.47
C LYS A 276 22.46 5.26 2.26
N THR A 277 21.17 5.61 2.42
CA THR A 277 20.75 6.71 3.30
C THR A 277 21.11 6.48 4.77
N LYS A 278 21.48 5.25 5.15
CA LYS A 278 21.73 4.79 6.53
C LYS A 278 20.53 4.90 7.47
N ASN A 279 19.34 5.16 6.93
CA ASN A 279 18.11 5.04 7.70
C ASN A 279 17.76 3.55 7.87
N GLU A 280 17.42 3.15 9.10
CA GLU A 280 17.10 1.75 9.42
C GLU A 280 15.94 1.17 8.61
N VAL A 281 14.96 1.98 8.22
CA VAL A 281 13.88 1.55 7.32
C VAL A 281 14.44 1.16 5.95
N GLY A 282 15.32 1.98 5.38
CA GLY A 282 15.96 1.69 4.08
C GLY A 282 16.83 0.44 4.11
N MET A 283 17.60 0.26 5.19
CA MET A 283 18.42 -0.94 5.38
C MET A 283 17.54 -2.20 5.56
N HIS A 284 16.44 -2.08 6.30
CA HIS A 284 15.52 -3.18 6.55
C HIS A 284 14.75 -3.58 5.28
N LEU A 285 14.30 -2.63 4.46
CA LEU A 285 13.67 -2.91 3.15
C LEU A 285 14.58 -3.77 2.26
N LEU A 286 15.86 -3.40 2.13
CA LEU A 286 16.83 -4.18 1.36
C LEU A 286 17.08 -5.57 1.96
N LYS A 287 17.18 -5.67 3.29
CA LYS A 287 17.38 -6.93 4.01
C LYS A 287 16.22 -7.89 3.76
N VAL A 288 14.98 -7.44 4.02
CA VAL A 288 13.77 -8.27 3.90
C VAL A 288 13.54 -8.68 2.46
N GLN A 289 13.72 -7.78 1.49
CA GLN A 289 13.61 -8.13 0.07
C GLN A 289 14.53 -9.29 -0.31
N LYS A 290 15.81 -9.25 0.10
CA LYS A 290 16.75 -10.35 -0.18
C LYS A 290 16.32 -11.66 0.46
N LEU A 291 16.00 -11.63 1.76
CA LEU A 291 15.59 -12.83 2.49
C LEU A 291 14.32 -13.46 1.90
N GLN A 292 13.36 -12.63 1.52
CA GLN A 292 12.13 -13.06 0.91
C GLN A 292 12.36 -13.70 -0.47
N ASP A 293 13.16 -13.07 -1.33
CA ASP A 293 13.46 -13.64 -2.66
C ASP A 293 14.26 -14.94 -2.57
N ILE A 294 15.19 -15.06 -1.61
CA ILE A 294 15.88 -16.34 -1.34
C ILE A 294 14.88 -17.42 -0.93
N SER A 295 13.94 -17.09 -0.03
CA SER A 295 12.90 -18.02 0.41
C SER A 295 11.99 -18.45 -0.74
N PHE A 296 11.49 -17.50 -1.54
CA PHE A 296 10.66 -17.80 -2.69
C PHE A 296 11.40 -18.62 -3.75
N TYR A 297 12.65 -18.26 -4.03
CA TYR A 297 13.45 -18.98 -5.02
C TYR A 297 13.76 -20.42 -4.57
N ARG A 298 14.04 -20.64 -3.29
CA ARG A 298 14.22 -21.99 -2.72
C ARG A 298 12.96 -22.85 -2.87
N ASN A 299 11.78 -22.24 -2.69
CA ASN A 299 10.50 -22.91 -2.91
C ASN A 299 10.27 -23.20 -4.41
N ALA A 300 10.57 -22.25 -5.29
CA ALA A 300 10.45 -22.42 -6.74
C ALA A 300 11.42 -23.48 -7.31
N SER A 301 12.57 -23.66 -6.65
CA SER A 301 13.62 -24.62 -6.99
C SER A 301 13.33 -26.05 -6.52
N GLN A 302 12.21 -26.31 -5.85
CA GLN A 302 11.85 -27.66 -5.43
C GLN A 302 11.60 -28.55 -6.67
N LYS A 303 12.32 -29.68 -6.73
CA LYS A 303 12.17 -30.68 -7.81
C LYS A 303 10.77 -31.31 -7.81
N ASP A 304 10.23 -31.54 -6.62
CA ASP A 304 8.87 -32.04 -6.43
C ASP A 304 7.87 -30.86 -6.48
N PRO A 305 6.98 -30.80 -7.49
CA PRO A 305 6.02 -29.71 -7.63
C PRO A 305 5.07 -29.57 -6.43
N SER A 306 4.82 -30.64 -5.67
CA SER A 306 3.96 -30.61 -4.49
C SER A 306 4.59 -29.89 -3.29
N LYS A 307 5.92 -29.72 -3.30
CA LYS A 307 6.68 -29.00 -2.27
C LYS A 307 6.88 -27.51 -2.58
N ARG A 308 6.49 -27.07 -3.77
CA ARG A 308 6.50 -25.65 -4.15
C ARG A 308 5.34 -24.94 -3.47
N PHE A 309 5.43 -23.61 -3.36
CA PHE A 309 4.30 -22.79 -2.88
C PHE A 309 3.03 -23.02 -3.72
N ARG A 310 3.20 -23.14 -5.05
CA ARG A 310 2.23 -23.75 -5.95
C ARG A 310 2.96 -24.55 -7.03
N PRO A 311 2.37 -25.63 -7.57
CA PRO A 311 3.05 -26.48 -8.56
C PRO A 311 3.57 -25.73 -9.79
N ASP A 312 2.85 -24.69 -10.22
CA ASP A 312 3.13 -23.83 -11.39
C ASP A 312 4.15 -22.71 -11.13
N LEU A 313 4.53 -22.48 -9.87
CA LEU A 313 5.53 -21.49 -9.49
C LEU A 313 6.92 -22.13 -9.40
N ASP A 314 7.48 -22.48 -10.56
CA ASP A 314 8.83 -23.04 -10.70
C ASP A 314 9.92 -21.97 -10.90
N GLN A 315 11.19 -22.40 -11.06
CA GLN A 315 12.33 -21.50 -11.28
C GLN A 315 12.18 -20.64 -12.54
N HIS A 316 11.59 -21.20 -13.60
CA HIS A 316 11.34 -20.44 -14.83
C HIS A 316 10.31 -19.34 -14.59
N HIS A 317 9.20 -19.66 -13.90
CA HIS A 317 8.21 -18.68 -13.48
C HIS A 317 8.85 -17.58 -12.63
N PHE A 318 9.61 -17.95 -11.60
CA PHE A 318 10.30 -16.99 -10.73
C PHE A 318 11.24 -16.09 -11.54
N SER A 319 12.07 -16.67 -12.40
CA SER A 319 13.04 -15.91 -13.20
C SER A 319 12.34 -14.92 -14.13
N ARG A 320 11.23 -15.33 -14.77
CA ARG A 320 10.43 -14.47 -15.64
C ARG A 320 9.76 -13.30 -14.91
N THR A 321 9.22 -13.54 -13.72
CA THR A 321 8.38 -12.55 -13.03
C THR A 321 9.16 -11.69 -12.04
N ARG A 322 10.18 -12.25 -11.39
CA ARG A 322 10.92 -11.63 -10.29
C ARG A 322 12.36 -11.28 -10.63
N THR A 323 12.88 -11.58 -11.82
CA THR A 323 14.27 -11.27 -12.16
C THR A 323 14.45 -10.61 -13.54
N ASN A 324 15.66 -10.15 -13.84
CA ASN A 324 16.15 -9.84 -15.19
C ASN A 324 17.01 -10.98 -15.78
N TRP A 325 17.09 -12.16 -15.14
CA TRP A 325 17.96 -13.24 -15.58
C TRP A 325 17.70 -13.63 -17.04
N LEU A 326 16.43 -13.85 -17.40
CA LEU A 326 16.02 -14.21 -18.76
C LEU A 326 16.17 -13.07 -19.78
N ASP A 327 16.37 -11.82 -19.32
CA ASP A 327 16.64 -10.69 -20.23
C ASP A 327 18.08 -10.76 -20.76
N ALA A 328 19.00 -11.40 -20.01
CA ALA A 328 20.43 -11.45 -20.30
C ALA A 328 20.96 -12.86 -20.65
N HIS A 329 20.20 -13.92 -20.37
CA HIS A 329 20.63 -15.31 -20.58
C HIS A 329 19.63 -16.05 -21.49
N PRO A 330 20.09 -16.64 -22.61
CA PRO A 330 19.23 -17.40 -23.52
C PRO A 330 18.64 -18.67 -22.89
N ASP A 331 17.58 -19.17 -23.52
CA ASP A 331 16.91 -20.42 -23.11
C ASP A 331 17.90 -21.59 -23.07
N GLY A 332 17.94 -22.29 -21.93
CA GLY A 332 18.75 -23.49 -21.72
C GLY A 332 19.98 -23.29 -20.83
N GLU A 333 20.31 -22.07 -20.44
CA GLU A 333 21.31 -21.82 -19.39
C GLU A 333 20.81 -22.27 -18.01
N GLN A 334 21.74 -22.72 -17.16
CA GLN A 334 21.43 -23.14 -15.80
C GLN A 334 21.04 -21.92 -14.96
N TYR A 335 19.87 -21.97 -14.32
CA TYR A 335 19.44 -20.93 -13.39
C TYR A 335 20.43 -20.74 -12.24
N PRO A 336 20.56 -19.51 -11.71
CA PRO A 336 21.45 -19.24 -10.58
C PRO A 336 21.09 -20.11 -9.37
N GLU A 337 22.07 -20.51 -8.57
CA GLU A 337 21.83 -21.34 -7.38
C GLU A 337 21.85 -20.50 -6.10
N GLY A 338 20.97 -20.85 -5.16
CA GLY A 338 20.94 -20.25 -3.83
C GLY A 338 20.77 -18.72 -3.86
N GLU A 339 21.69 -18.01 -3.22
CA GLU A 339 21.61 -16.56 -3.03
C GLU A 339 22.03 -15.76 -4.28
N GLU A 340 22.68 -16.39 -5.26
CA GLU A 340 23.10 -15.72 -6.50
C GLU A 340 21.92 -15.12 -7.26
N VAL A 341 20.72 -15.68 -7.10
CA VAL A 341 19.49 -15.17 -7.70
C VAL A 341 19.21 -13.71 -7.31
N THR A 342 19.59 -13.30 -6.11
CA THR A 342 19.31 -11.96 -5.57
C THR A 342 20.04 -10.84 -6.33
N LYS A 343 21.05 -11.17 -7.15
CA LYS A 343 21.72 -10.19 -8.02
C LYS A 343 20.86 -9.78 -9.22
N PHE A 344 19.85 -10.58 -9.53
CA PHE A 344 18.99 -10.41 -10.69
C PHE A 344 17.57 -10.00 -10.31
N THR A 345 17.23 -9.95 -9.02
CA THR A 345 15.85 -9.74 -8.59
C THR A 345 15.38 -8.32 -8.87
N LYS A 346 14.10 -8.22 -9.23
CA LYS A 346 13.35 -6.97 -9.35
C LYS A 346 12.45 -6.83 -8.14
N VAL A 347 12.23 -5.60 -7.70
CA VAL A 347 11.38 -5.32 -6.55
C VAL A 347 9.98 -5.02 -7.06
N VAL A 348 8.99 -5.81 -6.65
CA VAL A 348 7.58 -5.54 -6.95
C VAL A 348 6.97 -4.94 -5.69
N VAL A 349 6.57 -3.66 -5.76
CA VAL A 349 5.97 -2.90 -4.64
C VAL A 349 4.46 -2.71 -4.80
N TYR A 350 3.66 -3.75 -4.58
CA TYR A 350 2.22 -3.72 -4.89
C TYR A 350 1.48 -2.62 -4.12
N ASP A 351 1.72 -2.54 -2.81
CA ASP A 351 1.03 -1.60 -1.94
C ASP A 351 1.45 -0.14 -2.19
N ALA A 352 2.68 0.07 -2.67
CA ALA A 352 3.17 1.40 -3.00
C ALA A 352 2.42 2.04 -4.18
N LEU A 353 1.94 1.22 -5.13
CA LEU A 353 1.07 1.72 -6.21
C LEU A 353 -0.28 2.20 -5.65
N ALA A 354 -0.89 1.42 -4.76
CA ALA A 354 -2.14 1.80 -4.11
C ALA A 354 -1.96 3.04 -3.21
N ALA A 355 -0.82 3.15 -2.53
CA ALA A 355 -0.42 4.33 -1.76
C ALA A 355 -0.24 5.59 -2.63
N LEU A 356 0.31 5.48 -3.84
CA LEU A 356 0.29 6.60 -4.77
C LEU A 356 -1.14 6.90 -5.25
N GLY A 357 -1.96 5.86 -5.42
CA GLY A 357 -3.36 5.96 -5.84
C GLY A 357 -4.27 6.80 -4.94
N VAL A 358 -3.93 6.99 -3.67
CA VAL A 358 -4.71 7.85 -2.76
C VAL A 358 -4.41 9.35 -2.88
N SER A 359 -3.44 9.72 -3.72
CA SER A 359 -3.00 11.11 -3.87
C SER A 359 -4.04 12.04 -4.51
N GLY A 360 -5.08 11.49 -5.14
CA GLY A 360 -6.16 12.23 -5.82
C GLY A 360 -6.00 12.22 -7.34
N ASN A 361 -7.12 12.34 -8.08
CA ASN A 361 -7.12 12.22 -9.54
C ASN A 361 -6.27 13.29 -10.23
N ASP A 362 -6.29 14.53 -9.71
CA ASP A 362 -5.46 15.63 -10.18
C ASP A 362 -3.95 15.33 -10.09
N VAL A 363 -3.51 14.61 -9.04
CA VAL A 363 -2.12 14.15 -8.93
C VAL A 363 -1.82 13.04 -9.93
N LEU A 364 -2.69 12.04 -10.03
CA LEU A 364 -2.49 10.90 -10.93
C LEU A 364 -2.49 11.34 -12.41
N GLU A 365 -3.33 12.31 -12.76
CA GLU A 365 -3.38 12.95 -14.08
C GLU A 365 -2.13 13.81 -14.33
N ALA A 366 -1.73 14.66 -13.37
CA ALA A 366 -0.57 15.53 -13.54
C ALA A 366 0.75 14.76 -13.66
N LEU A 367 0.89 13.65 -12.94
CA LEU A 367 2.02 12.72 -13.09
C LEU A 367 1.88 11.82 -14.33
N ASN A 368 0.69 11.78 -14.95
CA ASN A 368 0.35 10.93 -16.07
C ASN A 368 0.75 9.47 -15.83
N VAL A 369 0.32 8.89 -14.70
CA VAL A 369 0.70 7.52 -14.29
C VAL A 369 -0.32 6.45 -14.68
N LEU A 370 -1.56 6.83 -15.00
CA LEU A 370 -2.63 5.91 -15.37
C LEU A 370 -2.78 5.82 -16.89
N ASP A 371 -2.93 4.59 -17.40
CA ASP A 371 -3.20 4.29 -18.81
C ASP A 371 -4.37 3.31 -18.93
N LEU A 372 -5.53 3.79 -18.52
CA LEU A 372 -6.72 2.95 -18.37
C LEU A 372 -7.34 2.66 -19.74
N PRO A 373 -7.58 1.37 -20.09
CA PRO A 373 -8.26 1.02 -21.32
C PRO A 373 -9.72 1.53 -21.30
N PRO A 374 -10.36 1.72 -22.48
CA PRO A 374 -11.76 2.17 -22.56
C PRO A 374 -12.74 1.28 -21.78
N SER A 375 -12.44 -0.02 -21.70
CA SER A 375 -13.19 -1.05 -20.95
C SER A 375 -13.24 -0.79 -19.45
N ALA A 376 -12.18 -0.21 -18.88
CA ALA A 376 -12.06 0.18 -17.49
C ALA A 376 -12.74 1.53 -17.20
N ARG A 377 -12.92 2.38 -18.21
CA ARG A 377 -13.55 3.70 -18.08
C ARG A 377 -15.07 3.69 -18.24
N GLY A 378 -15.67 2.55 -18.61
CA GLY A 378 -17.11 2.47 -18.87
C GLY A 378 -17.55 3.34 -20.05
N ILE A 379 -16.76 3.40 -21.12
CA ILE A 379 -17.04 4.24 -22.31
C ILE A 379 -17.94 3.52 -23.34
N THR A 380 -18.34 2.27 -23.09
CA THR A 380 -19.29 1.52 -23.93
C THR A 380 -20.75 1.92 -23.65
N GLU A 381 -21.70 1.40 -24.45
CA GLU A 381 -23.14 1.68 -24.29
C GLU A 381 -23.63 1.61 -22.83
N PRO A 382 -24.60 2.46 -22.44
CA PRO A 382 -25.06 2.58 -21.05
C PRO A 382 -25.78 1.31 -20.60
N THR A 383 -25.05 0.47 -19.85
CA THR A 383 -25.59 -0.69 -19.13
C THR A 383 -25.44 -0.47 -17.62
N LEU A 384 -26.09 -1.31 -16.79
CA LEU A 384 -25.88 -1.29 -15.34
C LEU A 384 -24.39 -1.50 -14.99
N ALA A 385 -23.69 -2.38 -15.73
CA ALA A 385 -22.26 -2.57 -15.59
C ALA A 385 -21.45 -1.31 -15.96
N THR A 386 -21.87 -0.56 -16.98
CA THR A 386 -21.24 0.71 -17.36
C THR A 386 -21.31 1.74 -16.22
N GLU A 387 -22.45 1.87 -15.53
CA GLU A 387 -22.60 2.78 -14.39
C GLU A 387 -21.75 2.38 -13.17
N VAL A 388 -21.63 1.07 -12.93
CA VAL A 388 -20.78 0.54 -11.85
C VAL A 388 -19.31 0.77 -12.18
N LYS A 389 -18.88 0.58 -13.44
CA LYS A 389 -17.51 0.85 -13.91
C LYS A 389 -17.09 2.32 -13.78
N LYS A 390 -18.04 3.26 -13.85
CA LYS A 390 -17.75 4.69 -13.61
C LYS A 390 -17.38 4.99 -12.15
N ARG A 391 -17.78 4.12 -11.20
CA ARG A 391 -17.51 4.29 -9.76
C ARG A 391 -16.38 3.41 -9.25
N HIS A 392 -16.22 2.23 -9.85
CA HIS A 392 -15.27 1.22 -9.41
C HIS A 392 -14.22 1.01 -10.50
N LEU A 393 -13.04 1.55 -10.27
CA LEU A 393 -11.92 1.48 -11.20
C LEU A 393 -11.04 0.26 -10.91
N ILE A 394 -10.57 -0.42 -11.97
CA ILE A 394 -9.62 -1.53 -11.91
C ILE A 394 -8.34 -1.13 -12.64
N VAL A 395 -7.23 -1.08 -11.91
CA VAL A 395 -5.89 -0.77 -12.45
C VAL A 395 -5.10 -2.08 -12.54
N GLY A 396 -4.83 -2.51 -13.77
CA GLY A 396 -4.20 -3.78 -14.09
C GLY A 396 -5.22 -4.90 -14.29
N ILE A 397 -5.48 -5.26 -15.54
CA ILE A 397 -6.39 -6.34 -15.94
C ILE A 397 -5.57 -7.42 -16.65
N GLU A 398 -5.65 -8.66 -16.16
CA GLU A 398 -4.92 -9.80 -16.73
C GLU A 398 -5.21 -9.95 -18.23
N GLY A 399 -4.16 -10.06 -19.04
CA GLY A 399 -4.28 -10.27 -20.48
C GLY A 399 -4.79 -9.08 -21.29
N GLU A 400 -5.08 -7.93 -20.65
CA GLU A 400 -5.59 -6.74 -21.34
C GLU A 400 -4.62 -5.55 -21.24
N SER A 401 -4.42 -5.00 -20.04
CA SER A 401 -3.57 -3.82 -19.85
C SER A 401 -3.08 -3.74 -18.40
N SER A 402 -1.86 -3.24 -18.20
CA SER A 402 -1.36 -2.88 -16.86
C SER A 402 -2.14 -1.74 -16.22
N GLY A 403 -2.90 -0.97 -17.01
CA GLY A 403 -3.67 0.20 -16.54
C GLY A 403 -2.80 1.40 -16.17
N ILE A 404 -1.50 1.37 -16.45
CA ILE A 404 -0.53 2.36 -16.02
C ILE A 404 0.49 2.70 -17.11
N HIS A 405 0.97 3.95 -17.08
CA HIS A 405 2.18 4.36 -17.79
C HIS A 405 3.40 3.93 -16.98
N VAL A 406 3.95 2.75 -17.30
CA VAL A 406 5.01 2.07 -16.53
C VAL A 406 6.17 2.99 -16.17
N ALA A 407 6.75 3.71 -17.13
CA ALA A 407 7.91 4.57 -16.87
C ALA A 407 7.59 5.72 -15.89
N ASN A 408 6.41 6.33 -16.02
CA ASN A 408 5.99 7.43 -15.14
C ASN A 408 5.69 6.91 -13.73
N MET A 409 5.01 5.75 -13.62
CA MET A 409 4.72 5.09 -12.35
C MET A 409 6.03 4.73 -11.62
N VAL A 410 6.97 4.07 -12.30
CA VAL A 410 8.27 3.70 -11.74
C VAL A 410 9.04 4.95 -11.28
N THR A 411 9.09 6.00 -12.11
CA THR A 411 9.78 7.25 -11.75
C THR A 411 9.14 7.91 -10.53
N ALA A 412 7.81 7.97 -10.46
CA ALA A 412 7.10 8.54 -9.32
C ALA A 412 7.35 7.77 -8.01
N LEU A 413 7.28 6.44 -8.06
CA LEU A 413 7.53 5.60 -6.89
C LEU A 413 8.98 5.72 -6.40
N THR A 414 9.96 5.64 -7.31
CA THR A 414 11.37 5.81 -6.97
C THR A 414 11.65 7.18 -6.35
N ALA A 415 11.09 8.25 -6.93
CA ALA A 415 11.25 9.61 -6.42
C ALA A 415 10.70 9.77 -4.99
N LEU A 416 9.52 9.20 -4.72
CA LEU A 416 8.87 9.27 -3.41
C LEU A 416 9.59 8.40 -2.37
N LEU A 417 9.99 7.18 -2.73
CA LEU A 417 10.75 6.29 -1.85
C LEU A 417 12.08 6.93 -1.42
N LYS A 418 12.86 7.43 -2.38
CA LYS A 418 14.17 8.06 -2.11
C LYS A 418 14.01 9.34 -1.31
N GLY A 419 13.15 10.26 -1.76
CA GLY A 419 12.99 11.55 -1.09
C GLY A 419 12.42 11.44 0.31
N SER A 420 11.59 10.42 0.56
CA SER A 420 11.14 10.07 1.91
C SER A 420 12.31 9.84 2.85
N LEU A 421 13.26 8.96 2.49
CA LEU A 421 14.40 8.62 3.36
C LEU A 421 15.50 9.69 3.38
N ILE A 422 15.66 10.46 2.31
CA ILE A 422 16.54 11.64 2.29
C ILE A 422 16.07 12.66 3.34
N THR A 423 14.76 12.87 3.47
CA THR A 423 14.19 13.86 4.41
C THR A 423 13.88 13.30 5.79
N SER A 424 13.92 11.98 5.99
CA SER A 424 13.78 11.38 7.32
C SER A 424 14.94 11.80 8.23
N PRO A 425 14.71 11.87 9.56
CA PRO A 425 15.77 12.12 10.53
C PRO A 425 16.97 11.17 10.35
N SER A 426 18.14 11.63 10.80
CA SER A 426 19.27 10.72 11.01
C SER A 426 19.07 10.05 12.37
N ASN A 427 19.35 8.74 12.43
CA ASN A 427 19.26 7.96 13.66
C ASN A 427 20.28 8.42 14.70
#